data_AF-A0A3D0R3A0-F1
#
_entry.id   AF-A0A3D0R3A0-F1
#
_cell.length_a   1.000
_cell.length_b   1.000
_cell.length_c   1.000
_cell.angle_alpha   90.00
_cell.angle_beta   90.00
_cell.angle_gamma   90.00
#
_symmetry.space_group_name_H-M   'P 1'
#
loop_
_entity.id
_entity.type
_entity.pdbx_description
1 polymer ?
#
loop_
_entity_poly.entity_id
_entity_poly.type
_entity_poly.pdbx_seq_one_letter_code
_entity_poly.pdbx_strand_id
1 'polypeptide(L)'
;MQQAYRRMCALVHRGPPLLQWRTQALRRLLWQESWRGNTGRRSGTTGTSRIGPYRRPLLPLCFHPSACLVIDGKVVAFSEEERFSRRKHHKDSRSCAVAAAYCLSEAGITLADVDEIAIAFNPAWPTPSNICTDAELIAELLDPALFDHHRPRQVTVVEHHLAHAASAFHPSGFDEAAVLVVDGSGDGVSATLAHGTADGLKALRQFPFIQSLGWFYETIAEHLGLGNWTSSGKLMGLADYGNPDRYTLDFLTARAGGSSRRS
;
A
#
# COMPACT_ATOMS: atom_id res chain seq x y z
N MET A 1 16.20 12.56 4.19
CA MET A 1 15.94 11.34 3.39
C MET A 1 14.46 11.39 2.99
N GLN A 2 14.15 11.65 1.73
CA GLN A 2 12.76 11.65 1.24
C GLN A 2 12.34 10.18 1.07
N GLN A 3 11.19 9.77 1.61
CA GLN A 3 10.75 8.36 1.54
C GLN A 3 9.91 8.12 0.27
N ALA A 4 10.17 7.01 -0.41
CA ALA A 4 9.38 6.54 -1.55
C ALA A 4 8.31 5.56 -1.06
N TYR A 5 7.04 5.83 -1.34
CA TYR A 5 5.93 4.94 -0.98
C TYR A 5 5.34 4.32 -2.23
N ARG A 6 5.07 3.00 -2.21
CA ARG A 6 4.20 2.34 -3.19
C ARG A 6 2.76 2.62 -2.83
N ARG A 7 1.90 2.99 -3.77
CA ARG A 7 0.51 3.33 -3.48
C ARG A 7 -0.44 2.60 -4.42
N MET A 8 -1.33 1.81 -3.83
CA MET A 8 -2.38 1.09 -4.54
C MET A 8 -3.74 1.54 -4.01
N CYS A 9 -4.68 1.74 -4.93
CA CYS A 9 -6.09 1.89 -4.64
C CYS A 9 -6.82 0.61 -5.11
N ALA A 10 -7.67 0.03 -4.27
CA ALA A 10 -8.50 -1.11 -4.61
C ALA A 10 -9.97 -0.68 -4.65
N LEU A 11 -10.62 -0.93 -5.78
CA LEU A 11 -12.04 -0.72 -5.97
C LEU A 11 -12.75 -2.04 -5.67
N VAL A 12 -13.72 -2.01 -4.77
CA VAL A 12 -14.44 -3.22 -4.33
C VAL A 12 -15.91 -3.08 -4.71
N HIS A 13 -16.41 -4.06 -5.46
CA HIS A 13 -17.82 -4.16 -5.84
C HIS A 13 -18.36 -5.54 -5.47
N ARG A 14 -19.57 -5.58 -4.92
CA ARG A 14 -20.35 -6.81 -4.73
C ARG A 14 -21.34 -6.87 -5.88
N GLY A 15 -21.20 -7.87 -6.75
CA GLY A 15 -22.10 -8.03 -7.89
C GLY A 15 -23.57 -8.18 -7.45
N PRO A 16 -24.55 -7.88 -8.32
CA PRO A 16 -25.90 -8.42 -8.14
C PRO A 16 -25.81 -9.96 -8.06
N PRO A 17 -26.73 -10.65 -7.34
CA PRO A 17 -26.60 -12.07 -7.06
C PRO A 17 -26.73 -12.89 -8.35
N LEU A 18 -25.60 -13.13 -9.02
CA LEU A 18 -25.47 -14.15 -10.03
C LEU A 18 -25.33 -15.48 -9.27
N LEU A 19 -26.43 -16.24 -9.27
CA LEU A 19 -26.56 -17.65 -8.87
C LEU A 19 -25.58 -18.16 -7.78
N GLN A 20 -26.09 -18.20 -6.55
CA GLN A 20 -25.77 -19.17 -5.49
C GLN A 20 -24.31 -19.63 -5.34
N TRP A 21 -23.44 -18.80 -4.75
CA TRP A 21 -22.26 -19.32 -4.05
C TRP A 21 -22.10 -18.64 -2.68
N ARG A 22 -21.88 -19.48 -1.66
CA ARG A 22 -21.98 -19.17 -0.23
C ARG A 22 -21.05 -18.04 0.20
N THR A 23 -21.65 -16.98 0.75
CA THR A 23 -21.00 -15.83 1.35
C THR A 23 -20.52 -16.12 2.77
N GLN A 24 -19.20 -16.26 2.97
CA GLN A 24 -18.58 -16.09 4.30
C GLN A 24 -17.15 -15.50 4.28
N ALA A 25 -16.51 -15.33 3.12
CA ALA A 25 -15.13 -14.81 3.04
C ALA A 25 -15.00 -13.26 3.10
N LEU A 26 -16.07 -12.51 2.80
CA LEU A 26 -15.99 -11.04 2.63
C LEU A 26 -16.11 -10.21 3.92
N ARG A 27 -16.42 -10.82 5.08
CA ARG A 27 -16.40 -10.11 6.37
C ARG A 27 -15.05 -10.16 7.10
N ARG A 28 -14.07 -10.94 6.62
CA ARG A 28 -12.84 -11.25 7.36
C ARG A 28 -11.56 -10.62 6.79
N LEU A 29 -11.65 -9.98 5.62
CA LEU A 29 -10.51 -9.33 4.97
C LEU A 29 -10.22 -7.90 5.47
N LEU A 30 -11.17 -7.24 6.14
CA LEU A 30 -11.09 -5.80 6.43
C LEU A 30 -11.46 -5.40 7.86
N TRP A 31 -11.55 -6.35 8.81
CA TRP A 31 -11.95 -6.03 10.19
C TRP A 31 -10.80 -6.26 11.18
N GLN A 32 -10.05 -5.20 11.48
CA GLN A 32 -9.39 -5.05 12.78
C GLN A 32 -10.07 -3.91 13.55
N GLU A 33 -10.62 -4.24 14.72
CA GLU A 33 -11.10 -3.26 15.70
C GLU A 33 -9.91 -2.48 16.29
N SER A 34 -9.45 -1.42 15.61
CA SER A 34 -8.65 -0.39 16.28
C SER A 34 -8.60 0.92 15.50
N TRP A 35 -9.75 1.60 15.38
CA TRP A 35 -9.80 3.06 15.51
C TRP A 35 -11.23 3.51 15.85
N ARG A 36 -11.53 3.73 17.13
CA ARG A 36 -12.76 4.42 17.56
C ARG A 36 -12.50 5.93 17.51
N GLY A 37 -12.63 6.51 16.31
CA GLY A 37 -12.77 7.95 16.14
C GLY A 37 -14.14 8.39 16.65
N ASN A 38 -14.14 9.14 17.76
CA ASN A 38 -15.30 9.58 18.52
C ASN A 38 -16.37 10.27 17.64
N THR A 39 -17.56 9.67 17.53
CA THR A 39 -18.74 10.31 16.95
C THR A 39 -19.32 11.32 17.94
N GLY A 40 -18.82 12.56 17.89
CA GLY A 40 -19.37 13.71 18.63
C GLY A 40 -20.25 14.59 17.73
N ARG A 41 -21.51 14.79 18.13
CA ARG A 41 -22.57 15.49 17.39
C ARG A 41 -22.54 17.02 17.62
N ARG A 42 -22.69 17.78 16.52
CA ARG A 42 -23.30 19.12 16.32
C ARG A 42 -22.78 20.37 17.08
N SER A 43 -22.50 21.42 16.31
CA SER A 43 -23.29 22.68 16.28
C SER A 43 -22.92 23.50 15.04
N GLY A 44 -23.93 24.02 14.33
CA GLY A 44 -23.71 24.75 13.08
C GLY A 44 -23.26 26.20 13.27
N THR A 45 -22.70 26.76 12.21
CA THR A 45 -22.86 28.17 11.82
C THR A 45 -22.56 28.30 10.32
N THR A 46 -23.41 29.07 9.66
CA THR A 46 -23.35 29.54 8.27
C THR A 46 -22.08 30.35 8.00
N GLY A 47 -21.47 30.20 6.81
CA GLY A 47 -20.38 31.09 6.41
C GLY A 47 -19.69 30.74 5.09
N THR A 48 -20.25 31.24 3.99
CA THR A 48 -19.58 31.70 2.75
C THR A 48 -18.34 30.97 2.21
N SER A 49 -18.53 30.40 1.02
CA SER A 49 -17.52 29.99 0.03
C SER A 49 -16.32 30.93 -0.08
N ARG A 50 -15.12 30.39 0.14
CA ARG A 50 -13.87 30.88 -0.46
C ARG A 50 -13.02 29.68 -0.86
N ILE A 51 -13.01 29.39 -2.16
CA ILE A 51 -12.06 28.49 -2.79
C ILE A 51 -10.68 29.15 -2.63
N GLY A 52 -9.88 28.64 -1.69
CA GLY A 52 -8.54 29.12 -1.41
C GLY A 52 -7.50 28.46 -2.34
N PRO A 53 -6.35 29.13 -2.57
CA PRO A 53 -5.37 28.67 -3.55
C PRO A 53 -4.71 27.38 -3.10
N TYR A 54 -4.54 26.44 -4.02
CA TYR A 54 -3.75 25.21 -3.90
C TYR A 54 -2.49 25.45 -3.05
N ARG A 55 -2.54 25.03 -1.78
CA ARG A 55 -1.40 25.10 -0.86
C ARG A 55 -0.58 23.82 -1.03
N ARG A 56 0.63 23.98 -1.59
CA ARG A 56 1.84 23.13 -1.54
C ARG A 56 1.62 21.61 -1.37
N PRO A 57 2.19 20.73 -2.24
CA PRO A 57 2.29 19.32 -1.92
C PRO A 57 3.33 19.13 -0.81
N LEU A 58 2.93 19.37 0.44
CA LEU A 58 3.65 18.93 1.62
C LEU A 58 3.24 17.47 1.82
N LEU A 59 3.89 16.53 1.13
CA LEU A 59 3.95 15.09 1.46
C LEU A 59 4.78 14.38 0.34
N PRO A 60 5.54 13.31 0.65
CA PRO A 60 6.72 12.87 -0.10
C PRO A 60 6.42 12.32 -1.51
N LEU A 61 7.46 12.29 -2.37
CA LEU A 61 7.47 11.68 -3.71
C LEU A 61 6.77 10.32 -3.70
N CYS A 62 5.80 10.14 -4.59
CA CYS A 62 4.99 8.94 -4.68
C CYS A 62 5.43 8.09 -5.86
N PHE A 63 5.44 6.77 -5.66
CA PHE A 63 5.95 5.83 -6.65
C PHE A 63 4.95 4.69 -6.84
N HIS A 64 4.88 4.18 -8.07
CA HIS A 64 4.06 3.02 -8.41
C HIS A 64 2.55 3.18 -8.10
N PRO A 65 1.90 4.31 -8.44
CA PRO A 65 0.44 4.38 -8.37
C PRO A 65 -0.16 3.29 -9.25
N SER A 66 -1.14 2.58 -8.70
CA SER A 66 -1.79 1.45 -9.33
C SER A 66 -3.22 1.29 -8.80
N ALA A 67 -4.06 0.63 -9.60
CA ALA A 67 -5.44 0.35 -9.23
C ALA A 67 -5.79 -1.12 -9.52
N CYS A 68 -6.56 -1.75 -8.64
CA CYS A 68 -7.20 -3.04 -8.90
C CYS A 68 -8.71 -2.96 -8.68
N LEU A 69 -9.46 -3.82 -9.37
CA LEU A 69 -10.88 -4.05 -9.15
C LEU A 69 -11.09 -5.46 -8.60
N VAL A 70 -11.78 -5.54 -7.47
CA VAL A 70 -12.16 -6.80 -6.82
C VAL A 70 -13.68 -6.95 -6.88
N ILE A 71 -14.15 -8.05 -7.46
CA ILE A 71 -15.56 -8.45 -7.48
C ILE A 71 -15.69 -9.81 -6.82
N ASP A 72 -16.55 -9.91 -5.80
CA ASP A 72 -16.83 -11.14 -5.06
C ASP A 72 -15.56 -11.87 -4.55
N GLY A 73 -14.59 -11.08 -4.10
CA GLY A 73 -13.31 -11.58 -3.57
C GLY A 73 -12.28 -11.99 -4.62
N LYS A 74 -12.55 -11.76 -5.90
CA LYS A 74 -11.62 -12.05 -7.00
C LYS A 74 -11.12 -10.76 -7.63
N VAL A 75 -9.82 -10.68 -7.90
CA VAL A 75 -9.24 -9.60 -8.71
C VAL A 75 -9.70 -9.80 -10.15
N VAL A 76 -10.50 -8.88 -10.66
CA VAL A 76 -11.03 -8.91 -12.03
C VAL A 76 -10.11 -8.14 -12.98
N ALA A 77 -9.57 -7.03 -12.53
CA ALA A 77 -8.63 -6.21 -13.30
C ALA A 77 -7.59 -5.57 -12.37
N PHE A 78 -6.40 -5.32 -12.90
CA PHE A 78 -5.31 -4.64 -12.22
C PHE A 78 -4.40 -3.96 -13.24
N SER A 79 -3.97 -2.72 -12.96
CA SER A 79 -2.97 -2.05 -13.78
C SER A 79 -2.16 -1.01 -12.99
N GLU A 80 -0.97 -0.72 -13.48
CA GLU A 80 -0.07 0.32 -12.99
C GLU A 80 -0.20 1.58 -13.85
N GLU A 81 -0.24 2.77 -13.22
CA GLU A 81 -0.43 4.05 -13.91
C GLU A 81 0.71 4.38 -14.90
N GLU A 82 1.93 3.87 -14.63
CA GLU A 82 3.07 4.06 -15.53
C GLU A 82 2.84 3.45 -16.93
N ARG A 83 1.95 2.44 -17.04
CA ARG A 83 1.61 1.80 -18.32
C ARG A 83 0.85 2.74 -19.23
N PHE A 84 0.03 3.63 -18.67
CA PHE A 84 -0.77 4.62 -19.41
C PHE A 84 -0.01 5.93 -19.58
N SER A 85 0.56 6.46 -18.49
CA SER A 85 1.30 7.71 -18.53
C SER A 85 2.61 7.63 -19.32
N ARG A 86 3.14 6.40 -19.54
CA ARG A 86 4.43 6.13 -20.20
C ARG A 86 5.63 6.75 -19.46
N ARG A 87 5.42 7.14 -18.20
CA ARG A 87 6.43 7.75 -17.33
C ARG A 87 6.81 6.75 -16.26
N LYS A 88 8.03 6.22 -16.35
CA LYS A 88 8.52 5.19 -15.42
C LYS A 88 8.33 5.64 -13.96
N HIS A 89 7.67 4.79 -13.18
CA HIS A 89 7.26 4.93 -11.79
C HIS A 89 6.21 6.00 -11.48
N HIS A 90 5.75 6.76 -12.49
CA HIS A 90 4.78 7.85 -12.35
C HIS A 90 5.07 8.80 -11.16
N LYS A 91 6.32 9.26 -11.05
CA LYS A 91 6.89 9.85 -9.83
C LYS A 91 6.28 11.17 -9.33
N ASP A 92 5.54 11.87 -10.20
CA ASP A 92 5.10 13.25 -9.95
C ASP A 92 3.65 13.35 -9.47
N SER A 93 2.95 12.23 -9.36
CA SER A 93 1.54 12.19 -8.94
C SER A 93 1.23 10.91 -8.16
N ARG A 94 0.21 11.00 -7.31
CA ARG A 94 -0.38 9.85 -6.61
C ARG A 94 -1.55 9.23 -7.37
N SER A 95 -2.03 9.94 -8.38
CA SER A 95 -3.22 9.53 -9.11
C SER A 95 -3.02 8.14 -9.70
N CYS A 96 -3.98 7.27 -9.41
CA CYS A 96 -4.17 5.96 -10.04
C CYS A 96 -5.37 6.01 -11.00
N ALA A 97 -5.78 7.20 -11.45
CA ALA A 97 -7.09 7.42 -12.05
C ALA A 97 -7.26 6.71 -13.40
N VAL A 98 -6.23 6.70 -14.25
CA VAL A 98 -6.34 6.01 -15.55
C VAL A 98 -6.32 4.49 -15.35
N ALA A 99 -5.49 3.99 -14.43
CA ALA A 99 -5.51 2.59 -14.03
C ALA A 99 -6.86 2.17 -13.44
N ALA A 100 -7.48 3.01 -12.62
CA ALA A 100 -8.81 2.78 -12.06
C ALA A 100 -9.89 2.75 -13.15
N ALA A 101 -9.82 3.68 -14.11
CA ALA A 101 -10.76 3.77 -15.21
C ALA A 101 -10.67 2.53 -16.11
N TYR A 102 -9.45 2.07 -16.39
CA TYR A 102 -9.20 0.80 -17.06
C TYR A 102 -9.86 -0.36 -16.32
N CYS A 103 -9.62 -0.50 -15.00
CA CYS A 103 -10.19 -1.60 -14.23
C CYS A 103 -11.72 -1.63 -14.23
N LEU A 104 -12.36 -0.46 -14.15
CA LEU A 104 -13.82 -0.33 -14.23
C LEU A 104 -14.34 -0.69 -15.63
N SER A 105 -13.62 -0.27 -16.68
CA SER A 105 -13.98 -0.58 -18.06
C SER A 105 -13.92 -2.08 -18.39
N GLU A 106 -12.96 -2.81 -17.82
CA GLU A 106 -12.85 -4.27 -17.98
C GLU A 106 -14.07 -5.03 -17.43
N ALA A 107 -14.73 -4.47 -16.42
CA ALA A 107 -15.95 -5.04 -15.84
C ALA A 107 -17.25 -4.39 -16.37
N GLY A 108 -17.16 -3.37 -17.22
CA GLY A 108 -18.32 -2.63 -17.73
C GLY A 108 -19.14 -1.91 -16.65
N ILE A 109 -18.51 -1.54 -15.53
CA ILE A 109 -19.15 -0.84 -14.41
C ILE A 109 -18.60 0.59 -14.28
N THR A 110 -19.27 1.40 -13.47
CA THR A 110 -18.87 2.78 -13.18
C THR A 110 -18.43 2.93 -11.72
N LEU A 111 -17.85 4.08 -11.37
CA LEU A 111 -17.52 4.38 -9.97
C LEU A 111 -18.77 4.41 -9.06
N ALA A 112 -19.96 4.69 -9.61
CA ALA A 112 -21.21 4.67 -8.87
C ALA A 112 -21.62 3.26 -8.39
N ASP A 113 -21.12 2.22 -9.06
CA ASP A 113 -21.37 0.83 -8.72
C ASP A 113 -20.44 0.34 -7.61
N VAL A 114 -19.30 1.01 -7.39
CA VAL A 114 -18.29 0.62 -6.40
C VAL A 114 -18.83 0.80 -4.98
N ASP A 115 -18.76 -0.27 -4.18
CA ASP A 115 -19.21 -0.27 -2.79
C ASP A 115 -18.17 0.35 -1.86
N GLU A 116 -16.88 0.12 -2.13
CA GLU A 116 -15.81 0.52 -1.25
C GLU A 116 -14.53 0.82 -2.03
N ILE A 117 -13.80 1.84 -1.58
CA ILE A 117 -12.44 2.13 -2.03
C ILE A 117 -11.49 1.85 -0.88
N ALA A 118 -10.64 0.85 -1.04
CA ALA A 118 -9.59 0.54 -0.08
C ALA A 118 -8.25 1.16 -0.52
N ILE A 119 -7.56 1.82 0.41
CA ILE A 119 -6.34 2.59 0.14
C ILE A 119 -5.20 1.98 0.94
N ALA A 120 -4.17 1.50 0.25
CA ALA A 120 -3.11 0.67 0.82
C ALA A 120 -1.95 1.46 1.47
N PHE A 121 -2.25 2.58 2.12
CA PHE A 121 -1.30 3.35 2.92
C PHE A 121 -2.04 4.27 3.88
N ASN A 122 -1.40 4.61 5.00
CA ASN A 122 -1.95 5.59 5.92
C ASN A 122 -1.64 7.03 5.45
N PRO A 123 -2.65 7.82 5.00
CA PRO A 123 -2.42 9.18 4.53
C PRO A 123 -2.02 10.15 5.65
N ALA A 124 -2.26 9.78 6.91
CA ALA A 124 -1.93 10.60 8.07
C ALA A 124 -0.49 10.42 8.56
N TRP A 125 0.31 9.48 8.06
CA TRP A 125 1.69 9.34 8.50
C TRP A 125 2.60 10.43 7.85
N PRO A 126 3.49 11.17 8.58
CA PRO A 126 3.92 10.97 9.96
C PRO A 126 3.17 11.69 11.09
N THR A 127 2.12 12.42 10.76
CA THR A 127 1.44 13.34 11.68
C THR A 127 0.01 12.87 11.99
N PRO A 128 -0.29 12.37 13.20
CA PRO A 128 -1.62 11.93 13.55
C PRO A 128 -2.58 13.13 13.64
N SER A 129 -3.19 13.56 12.54
CA SER A 129 -4.45 14.33 12.51
C SER A 129 -4.88 14.69 11.08
N ASN A 130 -6.18 14.58 10.81
CA ASN A 130 -7.12 15.42 10.03
C ASN A 130 -6.65 16.26 8.81
N ILE A 131 -5.50 16.00 8.19
CA ILE A 131 -5.02 16.84 7.07
C ILE A 131 -5.72 16.50 5.75
N CYS A 132 -6.34 15.31 5.64
CA CYS A 132 -7.00 14.87 4.43
C CYS A 132 -8.31 14.16 4.78
N THR A 133 -9.42 14.71 4.29
CA THR A 133 -10.73 14.05 4.30
C THR A 133 -10.78 12.94 3.25
N ASP A 134 -11.67 11.96 3.42
CA ASP A 134 -11.89 10.92 2.41
C ASP A 134 -12.12 11.51 1.01
N ALA A 135 -12.90 12.59 0.93
CA ALA A 135 -13.18 13.27 -0.33
C ALA A 135 -11.93 13.89 -0.99
N GLU A 136 -11.03 14.48 -0.20
CA GLU A 136 -9.77 15.02 -0.70
C GLU A 136 -8.83 13.91 -1.15
N LEU A 137 -8.79 12.80 -0.41
CA LEU A 137 -7.97 11.64 -0.73
C LEU A 137 -8.45 10.95 -2.02
N ILE A 138 -9.76 10.80 -2.18
CA ILE A 138 -10.36 10.29 -3.41
C ILE A 138 -10.06 11.23 -4.56
N ALA A 139 -10.25 12.54 -4.41
CA ALA A 139 -9.95 13.48 -5.49
C ALA A 139 -8.46 13.48 -5.88
N GLU A 140 -7.56 13.21 -4.94
CA GLU A 140 -6.12 13.06 -5.23
C GLU A 140 -5.79 11.76 -5.97
N LEU A 141 -6.44 10.64 -5.60
CA LEU A 141 -6.19 9.31 -6.19
C LEU A 141 -6.95 9.09 -7.50
N LEU A 142 -8.21 9.52 -7.53
CA LEU A 142 -9.18 9.42 -8.59
C LEU A 142 -9.51 10.83 -9.07
N ASP A 143 -8.78 11.27 -10.08
CA ASP A 143 -8.91 12.59 -10.70
C ASP A 143 -10.40 12.92 -10.97
N PRO A 144 -10.95 14.00 -10.38
CA PRO A 144 -12.35 14.38 -10.59
C PRO A 144 -12.70 14.65 -12.05
N ALA A 145 -11.71 14.97 -12.90
CA ALA A 145 -11.94 15.12 -14.34
C ALA A 145 -12.33 13.79 -15.02
N LEU A 146 -11.95 12.64 -14.43
CA LEU A 146 -12.27 11.31 -14.95
C LEU A 146 -13.46 10.66 -14.26
N PHE A 147 -13.71 10.98 -12.99
CA PHE A 147 -14.69 10.27 -12.17
C PHE A 147 -15.85 11.12 -11.64
N ASP A 148 -15.91 12.40 -12.02
CA ASP A 148 -16.80 13.39 -11.41
C ASP A 148 -16.62 13.44 -9.87
N HIS A 149 -17.40 14.26 -9.17
CA HIS A 149 -17.37 14.31 -7.70
C HIS A 149 -18.14 13.15 -7.05
N HIS A 150 -18.13 11.96 -7.67
CA HIS A 150 -18.77 10.77 -7.14
C HIS A 150 -18.17 10.41 -5.79
N ARG A 151 -19.03 10.30 -4.78
CA ARG A 151 -18.63 9.88 -3.44
C ARG A 151 -18.83 8.37 -3.32
N PRO A 152 -17.76 7.58 -3.10
CA PRO A 152 -17.91 6.17 -2.83
C PRO A 152 -18.72 5.97 -1.54
N ARG A 153 -19.39 4.83 -1.42
CA ARG A 153 -20.18 4.53 -0.23
C ARG A 153 -19.31 4.37 1.02
N GLN A 154 -18.09 3.88 0.83
CA GLN A 154 -17.12 3.66 1.89
C GLN A 154 -15.69 3.89 1.38
N VAL A 155 -14.86 4.48 2.25
CA VAL A 155 -13.40 4.51 2.08
C VAL A 155 -12.78 3.78 3.28
N THR A 156 -11.85 2.89 2.99
CA THR A 156 -11.11 2.14 4.01
C THR A 156 -9.62 2.33 3.81
N VAL A 157 -8.94 2.79 4.85
CA VAL A 157 -7.48 2.82 4.86
C VAL A 157 -6.97 1.49 5.39
N VAL A 158 -6.08 0.86 4.63
CA VAL A 158 -5.39 -0.38 4.99
C VAL A 158 -3.93 -0.04 5.21
N GLU A 159 -3.39 -0.51 6.34
CA GLU A 159 -1.96 -0.35 6.64
C GLU A 159 -1.10 -0.94 5.51
N HIS A 160 -0.07 -0.21 5.10
CA HIS A 160 0.75 -0.53 3.94
C HIS A 160 1.32 -1.96 3.96
N HIS A 161 1.88 -2.37 5.10
CA HIS A 161 2.48 -3.70 5.23
C HIS A 161 1.42 -4.80 5.32
N LEU A 162 0.24 -4.52 5.86
CA LEU A 162 -0.88 -5.46 5.82
C LEU A 162 -1.44 -5.61 4.41
N ALA A 163 -1.48 -4.54 3.61
CA ALA A 163 -1.84 -4.63 2.21
C ALA A 163 -0.84 -5.48 1.40
N HIS A 164 0.46 -5.34 1.67
CA HIS A 164 1.49 -6.24 1.14
C HIS A 164 1.31 -7.69 1.57
N ALA A 165 1.04 -7.93 2.86
CA ALA A 165 0.78 -9.27 3.37
C ALA A 165 -0.48 -9.89 2.73
N ALA A 166 -1.54 -9.10 2.54
CA ALA A 166 -2.79 -9.52 1.92
C ALA A 166 -2.62 -9.90 0.46
N SER A 167 -1.86 -9.13 -0.31
CA SER A 167 -1.61 -9.42 -1.73
C SER A 167 -0.79 -10.69 -1.95
N ALA A 168 -0.05 -11.16 -0.93
CA ALA A 168 0.64 -12.45 -0.98
C ALA A 168 -0.21 -13.59 -0.41
N PHE A 169 -0.83 -13.40 0.76
CA PHE A 169 -1.53 -14.46 1.49
C PHE A 169 -2.82 -14.92 0.77
N HIS A 170 -3.71 -14.01 0.41
CA HIS A 170 -5.02 -14.38 -0.14
C HIS A 170 -4.96 -15.11 -1.49
N PRO A 171 -4.07 -14.78 -2.44
CA PRO A 171 -3.94 -15.56 -3.67
C PRO A 171 -3.05 -16.80 -3.52
N SER A 172 -2.41 -17.04 -2.37
CA SER A 172 -1.45 -18.15 -2.20
C SER A 172 -2.06 -19.55 -2.23
N GLY A 173 -3.36 -19.67 -1.91
CA GLY A 173 -4.04 -20.95 -1.74
C GLY A 173 -3.77 -21.65 -0.40
N PHE A 174 -3.03 -21.03 0.52
CA PHE A 174 -2.85 -21.54 1.89
C PHE A 174 -3.99 -21.08 2.80
N ASP A 175 -4.52 -22.00 3.61
CA ASP A 175 -5.51 -21.67 4.65
C ASP A 175 -4.88 -21.00 5.89
N GLU A 176 -3.59 -21.26 6.12
CA GLU A 176 -2.80 -20.72 7.22
C GLU A 176 -1.32 -20.61 6.80
N ALA A 177 -0.68 -19.47 7.08
CA ALA A 177 0.72 -19.24 6.75
C ALA A 177 1.40 -18.20 7.65
N ALA A 178 2.71 -18.36 7.86
CA ALA A 178 3.56 -17.25 8.29
C ALA A 178 3.84 -16.34 7.08
N VAL A 179 3.67 -15.03 7.26
CA VAL A 179 3.84 -14.03 6.21
C VAL A 179 4.96 -13.08 6.61
N LEU A 180 5.92 -12.88 5.70
CA LEU A 180 7.02 -11.95 5.87
C LEU A 180 6.95 -10.88 4.77
N VAL A 181 6.83 -9.63 5.20
CA VAL A 181 6.95 -8.45 4.33
C VAL A 181 8.30 -7.80 4.61
N VAL A 182 9.11 -7.59 3.57
CA VAL A 182 10.36 -6.83 3.62
C VAL A 182 10.30 -5.77 2.53
N ASP A 183 10.35 -4.51 2.93
CA ASP A 183 10.22 -3.37 2.03
C ASP A 183 11.19 -2.24 2.40
N GLY A 184 11.26 -1.19 1.56
CA GLY A 184 11.92 0.05 1.88
C GLY A 184 11.27 0.72 3.09
N SER A 185 10.02 1.15 2.95
CA SER A 185 9.27 1.83 4.01
C SER A 185 7.78 1.94 3.66
N GLY A 186 6.91 1.66 4.62
CA GLY A 186 5.48 1.92 4.56
C GLY A 186 4.93 2.24 5.94
N ASP A 187 4.22 3.36 6.10
CA ASP A 187 3.64 3.80 7.38
C ASP A 187 4.63 3.80 8.58
N GLY A 188 5.93 3.99 8.31
CA GLY A 188 6.99 3.98 9.33
C GLY A 188 7.63 2.60 9.61
N VAL A 189 7.16 1.56 8.93
CA VAL A 189 7.62 0.17 9.04
C VAL A 189 8.45 -0.19 7.81
N SER A 190 9.45 -1.08 7.95
CA SER A 190 10.21 -1.65 6.83
C SER A 190 10.16 -3.17 6.74
N ALA A 191 9.81 -3.85 7.82
CA ALA A 191 9.52 -5.27 7.77
C ALA A 191 8.40 -5.67 8.73
N THR A 192 7.59 -6.65 8.33
CA THR A 192 6.49 -7.19 9.13
C THR A 192 6.51 -8.71 9.09
N LEU A 193 6.47 -9.34 10.27
CA LEU A 193 6.09 -10.73 10.45
C LEU A 193 4.62 -10.77 10.83
N ALA A 194 3.82 -11.55 10.10
CA ALA A 194 2.40 -11.72 10.33
C ALA A 194 1.99 -13.20 10.28
N HIS A 195 0.87 -13.50 10.90
CA HIS A 195 0.20 -14.80 10.82
C HIS A 195 -1.07 -14.62 10.01
N GLY A 196 -1.16 -15.30 8.87
CA GLY A 196 -2.34 -15.38 8.03
C GLY A 196 -3.13 -16.64 8.35
N THR A 197 -4.45 -16.50 8.49
CA THR A 197 -5.40 -17.59 8.70
C THR A 197 -6.69 -17.31 7.92
N ALA A 198 -7.65 -18.23 7.95
CA ALA A 198 -9.01 -18.00 7.48
C ALA A 198 -9.72 -16.79 8.15
N ASP A 199 -9.26 -16.37 9.34
CA ASP A 199 -9.78 -15.20 10.06
C ASP A 199 -9.13 -13.88 9.64
N GLY A 200 -8.11 -13.92 8.79
CA GLY A 200 -7.39 -12.76 8.27
C GLY A 200 -5.92 -12.72 8.69
N LEU A 201 -5.32 -11.54 8.58
CA LEU A 201 -3.91 -11.28 8.84
C LEU A 201 -3.72 -10.57 10.18
N LYS A 202 -2.82 -11.11 11.01
CA LYS A 202 -2.41 -10.52 12.28
C LYS A 202 -0.90 -10.25 12.28
N ALA A 203 -0.51 -8.99 12.38
CA ALA A 203 0.88 -8.62 12.59
C ALA A 203 1.36 -9.16 13.96
N LEU A 204 2.50 -9.86 13.96
CA LEU A 204 3.17 -10.40 15.14
C LEU A 204 4.35 -9.53 15.56
N ARG A 205 5.07 -8.97 14.58
CA ARG A 205 6.22 -8.09 14.82
C ARG A 205 6.43 -7.17 13.63
N GLN A 206 6.73 -5.91 13.91
CA GLN A 206 7.11 -4.91 12.92
C GLN A 206 8.47 -4.32 13.27
N PHE A 207 9.24 -3.97 12.25
CA PHE A 207 10.53 -3.33 12.37
C PHE A 207 10.47 -1.92 11.80
N PRO A 208 11.00 -0.91 12.50
CA PRO A 208 10.91 0.48 12.07
C PRO A 208 11.77 0.72 10.83
N PHE A 209 11.38 1.71 10.01
CA PHE A 209 12.04 1.99 8.73
C PHE A 209 13.55 2.27 8.83
N ILE A 210 14.04 2.71 9.99
CA ILE A 210 15.47 2.93 10.26
C ILE A 210 16.30 1.62 10.25
N GLN A 211 15.65 0.46 10.30
CA GLN A 211 16.26 -0.88 10.21
C GLN A 211 16.01 -1.53 8.84
N SER A 212 15.61 -0.76 7.83
CA SER A 212 15.20 -1.29 6.53
C SER A 212 16.36 -1.92 5.76
N LEU A 213 16.18 -3.21 5.42
CA LEU A 213 17.02 -3.89 4.45
C LEU A 213 16.81 -3.33 3.03
N GLY A 214 15.61 -2.84 2.71
CA GLY A 214 15.33 -2.21 1.41
C GLY A 214 16.12 -0.91 1.22
N TRP A 215 16.15 -0.04 2.23
CA TRP A 215 16.97 1.18 2.19
C TRP A 215 18.46 0.88 2.16
N PHE A 216 18.91 -0.12 2.94
CA PHE A 216 20.30 -0.57 2.89
C PHE A 216 20.67 -1.02 1.47
N TYR A 217 19.87 -1.89 0.87
CA TYR A 217 20.11 -2.44 -0.46
C TYR A 217 20.11 -1.36 -1.55
N GLU A 218 19.15 -0.42 -1.50
CA GLU A 218 19.11 0.70 -2.45
C GLU A 218 20.31 1.64 -2.29
N THR A 219 20.75 1.90 -1.05
CA THR A 219 21.94 2.74 -0.79
C THR A 219 23.20 2.12 -1.41
N ILE A 220 23.35 0.80 -1.36
CA ILE A 220 24.47 0.11 -2.03
C ILE A 220 24.37 0.24 -3.55
N ALA A 221 23.17 0.11 -4.12
CA ALA A 221 22.96 0.26 -5.56
C ALA A 221 23.32 1.68 -6.03
N GLU A 222 22.94 2.70 -5.27
CA GLU A 222 23.30 4.09 -5.50
C GLU A 222 24.82 4.32 -5.36
N HIS A 223 25.45 3.77 -4.32
CA HIS A 223 26.89 3.91 -4.09
C HIS A 223 27.73 3.34 -5.25
N LEU A 224 27.28 2.24 -5.85
CA LEU A 224 27.93 1.61 -7.00
C LEU A 224 27.60 2.30 -8.34
N GLY A 225 26.84 3.40 -8.32
CA GLY A 225 26.51 4.18 -9.52
C GLY A 225 25.47 3.52 -10.43
N LEU A 226 24.70 2.55 -9.93
CA LEU A 226 23.70 1.83 -10.75
C LEU A 226 22.44 2.67 -11.04
N GLY A 227 22.28 3.77 -10.29
CA GLY A 227 21.21 4.76 -10.38
C GLY A 227 20.24 4.69 -9.20
N ASN A 228 19.41 5.72 -9.04
CA ASN A 228 18.58 5.88 -7.85
C ASN A 228 17.15 5.31 -8.02
N TRP A 229 16.58 4.82 -6.91
CA TRP A 229 15.18 4.43 -6.68
C TRP A 229 14.62 3.29 -7.53
N THR A 230 15.42 2.73 -8.44
CA THR A 230 14.92 1.84 -9.51
C THR A 230 15.95 0.81 -9.94
N SER A 231 17.07 0.73 -9.23
CA SER A 231 18.26 0.00 -9.68
C SER A 231 18.62 -1.18 -8.78
N SER A 232 17.88 -1.43 -7.71
CA SER A 232 17.97 -2.64 -6.91
C SER A 232 17.98 -3.92 -7.76
N GLY A 233 17.16 -3.99 -8.82
CA GLY A 233 17.21 -5.10 -9.78
C GLY A 233 18.56 -5.26 -10.51
N LYS A 234 19.25 -4.16 -10.82
CA LYS A 234 20.61 -4.20 -11.41
C LYS A 234 21.65 -4.67 -10.39
N LEU A 235 21.52 -4.23 -9.13
CA LEU A 235 22.41 -4.69 -8.06
C LEU A 235 22.27 -6.20 -7.85
N MET A 236 21.04 -6.71 -7.88
CA MET A 236 20.77 -8.15 -7.80
C MET A 236 21.40 -8.90 -8.98
N GLY A 237 21.26 -8.38 -10.21
CA GLY A 237 21.92 -8.97 -11.37
C GLY A 237 23.45 -8.92 -11.31
N LEU A 238 24.02 -7.87 -10.71
CA LEU A 238 25.46 -7.74 -10.50
C LEU A 238 25.99 -8.73 -9.44
N ALA A 239 25.17 -9.05 -8.43
CA ALA A 239 25.56 -9.91 -7.32
C ALA A 239 25.96 -11.33 -7.74
N ASP A 240 25.43 -11.83 -8.88
CA ASP A 240 25.74 -13.16 -9.42
C ASP A 240 27.20 -13.30 -9.90
N TYR A 241 27.87 -12.18 -10.16
CA TYR A 241 29.30 -12.13 -10.50
C TYR A 241 30.21 -12.01 -9.27
N GLY A 242 29.63 -11.93 -8.07
CA GLY A 242 30.36 -11.80 -6.81
C GLY A 242 31.00 -13.11 -6.36
N ASN A 243 31.98 -13.00 -5.46
CA ASN A 243 32.46 -14.13 -4.67
C ASN A 243 31.97 -13.95 -3.22
N PRO A 244 30.95 -14.73 -2.76
CA PRO A 244 30.42 -14.59 -1.41
C PRO A 244 31.45 -14.95 -0.32
N ASP A 245 32.46 -15.76 -0.64
CA ASP A 245 33.51 -16.17 0.32
C ASP A 245 34.60 -15.10 0.51
N ARG A 246 34.57 -14.03 -0.31
CA ARG A 246 35.58 -12.96 -0.25
C ARG A 246 35.44 -12.08 1.00
N TYR A 247 34.23 -11.91 1.51
CA TYR A 247 33.93 -11.05 2.66
C TYR A 247 32.96 -11.73 3.62
N THR A 248 33.34 -11.81 4.89
CA THR A 248 32.48 -12.36 5.94
C THR A 248 31.46 -11.32 6.41
N LEU A 249 30.18 -11.71 6.47
CA LEU A 249 29.10 -10.88 7.01
C LEU A 249 28.84 -11.14 8.50
N ASP A 250 29.84 -11.62 9.24
CA ASP A 250 29.71 -12.05 10.64
C ASP A 250 29.12 -10.97 11.56
N PHE A 251 29.36 -9.69 11.24
CA PHE A 251 28.79 -8.56 11.95
C PHE A 251 27.25 -8.47 11.83
N LEU A 252 26.62 -9.06 10.81
CA LEU A 252 25.17 -9.18 10.67
C LEU A 252 24.61 -10.35 11.50
N THR A 253 25.42 -11.39 11.74
CA THR A 253 25.01 -12.61 12.46
C THR A 253 25.47 -12.64 13.92
N ALA A 254 26.28 -11.67 14.35
CA ALA A 254 26.76 -11.55 15.71
C ALA A 254 25.56 -11.36 16.67
N ARG A 255 25.08 -12.48 17.21
CA ARG A 255 24.07 -12.49 18.28
C ARG A 255 24.52 -11.57 19.40
N ALA A 256 23.64 -10.66 19.79
CA ALA A 256 23.70 -10.04 21.10
C ALA A 256 23.70 -11.16 22.16
N GLY A 257 24.87 -11.41 22.77
CA GLY A 257 25.03 -12.12 24.05
C GLY A 257 24.67 -13.61 24.08
N GLY A 258 25.69 -14.46 23.97
CA GLY A 258 25.62 -15.86 24.40
C GLY A 258 27.01 -16.38 24.70
N SER A 259 27.51 -16.15 25.91
CA SER A 259 28.75 -16.75 26.39
C SER A 259 28.59 -18.27 26.44
N SER A 260 29.14 -18.98 25.44
CA SER A 260 29.46 -20.39 25.64
C SER A 260 30.77 -20.45 26.42
N ARG A 261 30.67 -20.71 27.72
CA ARG A 261 31.81 -21.26 28.47
C ARG A 261 32.14 -22.59 27.82
N ARG A 262 33.31 -22.69 27.19
CA ARG A 262 33.94 -23.99 26.92
C ARG A 262 34.36 -24.55 28.28
N SER A 263 33.81 -25.71 28.63
CA SER A 263 34.32 -26.61 29.68
C SER A 263 35.57 -27.32 29.19
#